data_AF-A0A162ZF51-F1
#
_entry.id   AF-A0A162ZF51-F1
#
_cell.length_a   1.000
_cell.length_b   1.000
_cell.length_c   1.000
_cell.angle_alpha   90.00
_cell.angle_beta   90.00
_cell.angle_gamma   90.00
#
_symmetry.space_group_name_H-M   'P 1'
#
loop_
_entity.id
_entity.type
_entity.pdbx_description
1 polymer ?
#
loop_
_entity_poly.entity_id
_entity_poly.type
_entity_poly.pdbx_seq_one_letter_code
_entity_poly.pdbx_strand_id
1 'polypeptide(L)'
;MGDLLPVRYSPRGHRTAPELLYFIHKVTSQARISCHIAVVALIYIERCKEALPRHAVGNQDTAHRIIVASLLIASKFLHGTRWATCQQQPPKENSNSQDEDEDEEVDLRLCADEDKPCWLTNCRMAGICGMYSLEQVNQLERSFLNLIQHRCWVDAGEVQAYLIRHRQDLLL
;
A
#
# COMPACT_ATOMS: atom_id res chain seq x y z
N MET A 1 -17.04 -25.35 1.08
CA MET A 1 -15.68 -25.26 1.62
C MET A 1 -14.80 -24.74 0.49
N GLY A 2 -14.76 -23.42 0.31
CA GLY A 2 -14.26 -22.78 -0.92
C GLY A 2 -12.81 -22.31 -0.74
N ASP A 3 -11.99 -22.56 -1.74
CA ASP A 3 -10.59 -22.12 -1.83
C ASP A 3 -10.45 -20.64 -1.48
N LEU A 4 -9.62 -20.35 -0.47
CA LEU A 4 -9.54 -19.03 0.15
C LEU A 4 -8.86 -17.96 -0.71
N LEU A 5 -8.29 -18.34 -1.86
CA LEU A 5 -7.80 -17.44 -2.89
C LEU A 5 -8.06 -18.11 -4.24
N PRO A 6 -8.81 -17.52 -5.19
CA PRO A 6 -8.98 -18.13 -6.50
C PRO A 6 -7.62 -18.29 -7.16
N VAL A 7 -7.16 -19.54 -7.25
CA VAL A 7 -5.96 -19.92 -7.99
C VAL A 7 -6.33 -19.95 -9.46
N ARG A 8 -6.31 -18.79 -10.12
CA ARG A 8 -6.12 -18.78 -11.57
C ARG A 8 -4.63 -18.99 -11.83
N TYR A 9 -4.25 -20.27 -11.93
CA TYR A 9 -3.02 -20.66 -12.61
C TYR A 9 -3.05 -20.04 -14.01
N SER A 10 -2.10 -19.15 -14.30
CA SER A 10 -1.80 -18.80 -15.68
C SER A 10 -0.76 -19.82 -16.15
N PRO A 11 -1.06 -20.68 -17.14
CA PRO A 11 -0.09 -21.61 -17.67
C PRO A 11 0.80 -20.85 -18.65
N ARG A 12 1.81 -20.12 -18.14
CA ARG A 12 2.89 -19.54 -18.96
C ARG A 12 4.01 -18.95 -18.10
N GLY A 13 5.13 -19.68 -18.09
CA GLY A 13 6.46 -19.16 -17.76
C GLY A 13 6.79 -19.15 -16.27
N HIS A 14 8.00 -19.61 -15.95
CA HIS A 14 8.62 -19.53 -14.65
C HIS A 14 8.67 -18.05 -14.21
N ARG A 15 7.66 -17.58 -13.47
CA ARG A 15 7.75 -16.32 -12.75
C ARG A 15 8.38 -16.65 -11.40
N THR A 16 9.71 -16.65 -11.34
CA THR A 16 10.40 -16.51 -10.05
C THR A 16 9.95 -15.18 -9.47
N ALA A 17 9.01 -15.24 -8.51
CA ALA A 17 8.68 -14.06 -7.73
C ALA A 17 10.00 -13.53 -7.15
N PRO A 18 10.26 -12.21 -7.24
CA PRO A 18 11.44 -11.65 -6.60
C PRO A 18 11.39 -12.00 -5.11
N GLU A 19 12.57 -12.10 -4.50
CA GLU A 19 12.66 -12.33 -3.06
C GLU A 19 11.69 -11.41 -2.32
N LEU A 20 10.93 -11.99 -1.40
CA LEU A 20 9.81 -11.31 -0.75
C LEU A 20 10.23 -9.95 -0.17
N LEU A 21 11.44 -9.88 0.41
CA LEU A 21 12.00 -8.66 0.96
C LEU A 21 12.27 -7.59 -0.11
N TYR A 22 12.88 -7.97 -1.24
CA TYR A 22 13.08 -7.06 -2.37
C TYR A 22 11.73 -6.55 -2.90
N PHE A 23 10.75 -7.44 -3.00
CA PHE A 23 9.40 -7.08 -3.42
C PHE A 23 8.74 -6.09 -2.48
N ILE A 24 8.77 -6.35 -1.17
CA ILE A 24 8.27 -5.44 -0.15
C ILE A 24 8.94 -4.07 -0.30
N HIS A 25 10.28 -4.04 -0.34
CA HIS A 25 11.04 -2.80 -0.43
C HIS A 25 10.70 -2.00 -1.69
N LYS A 26 10.58 -2.68 -2.84
CA LYS A 26 10.17 -2.07 -4.10
C LYS A 26 8.77 -1.47 -4.00
N VAL A 27 7.79 -2.26 -3.52
CA VAL A 27 6.39 -1.85 -3.44
C VAL A 27 6.22 -0.69 -2.46
N THR A 28 6.81 -0.75 -1.27
CA THR A 28 6.68 0.31 -0.25
C THR A 28 7.32 1.62 -0.69
N SER A 29 8.49 1.53 -1.35
CA SER A 29 9.20 2.69 -1.89
C SER A 29 8.45 3.36 -3.05
N GLN A 30 7.98 2.57 -4.03
CA GLN A 30 7.28 3.10 -5.21
C GLN A 30 5.85 3.56 -4.89
N ALA A 31 5.19 2.93 -3.91
CA ALA A 31 3.87 3.34 -3.45
C ALA A 31 3.90 4.47 -2.42
N ARG A 32 5.09 4.96 -2.01
CA ARG A 32 5.27 6.02 -1.00
C ARG A 32 4.55 5.72 0.32
N ILE A 33 4.70 4.49 0.79
CA ILE A 33 4.04 4.02 2.02
C ILE A 33 4.70 4.66 3.24
N SER A 34 3.92 5.33 4.09
CA SER A 34 4.40 5.84 5.38
C SER A 34 4.56 4.72 6.41
N CYS A 35 5.37 4.96 7.45
CA CYS A 35 5.52 4.03 8.56
C CYS A 35 4.17 3.65 9.21
N HIS A 36 3.24 4.61 9.33
CA HIS A 36 1.91 4.36 9.88
C HIS A 36 1.09 3.42 9.00
N ILE A 37 1.10 3.63 7.68
CA ILE A 37 0.40 2.74 6.73
C ILE A 37 1.02 1.33 6.77
N ALA A 38 2.35 1.23 6.88
CA ALA A 38 3.02 -0.05 7.03
C ALA A 38 2.58 -0.77 8.31
N VAL A 39 2.51 -0.08 9.46
CA VAL A 39 2.04 -0.66 10.72
C VAL A 39 0.59 -1.13 10.62
N VAL A 40 -0.31 -0.33 10.03
CA VAL A 40 -1.70 -0.77 9.81
C VAL A 40 -1.77 -1.98 8.87
N ALA A 41 -0.94 -2.02 7.82
CA ALA A 41 -0.86 -3.17 6.94
C ALA A 41 -0.38 -4.44 7.69
N LEU A 42 0.55 -4.29 8.64
CA LEU A 42 1.00 -5.39 9.49
C LEU A 42 -0.12 -5.89 10.41
N ILE A 43 -0.89 -4.98 11.02
CA ILE A 43 -2.09 -5.32 11.82
C ILE A 43 -3.10 -6.09 10.95
N TYR A 44 -3.32 -5.66 9.71
CA TYR A 44 -4.19 -6.39 8.78
C TYR A 44 -3.67 -7.78 8.44
N ILE A 45 -2.36 -7.98 8.35
CA ILE A 45 -1.76 -9.30 8.16
C ILE A 45 -2.01 -10.19 9.39
N GLU A 46 -1.94 -9.66 10.61
CA GLU A 46 -2.30 -10.43 11.81
C GLU A 46 -3.77 -10.84 11.80
N ARG A 47 -4.68 -9.92 11.52
CA ARG A 47 -6.11 -10.22 11.39
C ARG A 47 -6.38 -11.30 10.33
N CYS A 48 -5.66 -11.22 9.21
CA CYS A 48 -5.69 -12.24 8.17
C CYS A 48 -5.21 -13.61 8.70
N LYS A 49 -4.09 -13.64 9.44
CA LYS A 49 -3.56 -14.87 10.06
C LYS A 49 -4.53 -15.49 11.07
N GLU A 50 -5.25 -14.68 11.85
CA GLU A 50 -6.27 -15.15 12.79
C GLU A 50 -7.53 -15.68 12.11
N ALA A 51 -7.90 -15.09 10.96
CA ALA A 51 -9.04 -15.53 10.15
C ALA A 51 -8.75 -16.80 9.34
N LEU A 52 -7.48 -17.17 9.17
CA LEU A 52 -7.09 -18.37 8.45
C LEU A 52 -7.32 -19.64 9.30
N PRO A 53 -7.91 -20.69 8.73
CA PRO A 53 -8.00 -21.98 9.42
C PRO A 53 -6.61 -22.54 9.69
N ARG A 54 -6.44 -23.28 10.80
CA ARG A 54 -5.14 -23.84 11.27
C ARG A 54 -4.43 -24.76 10.27
N HIS A 55 -5.11 -25.17 9.19
CA HIS A 55 -4.59 -26.02 8.12
C HIS A 55 -4.47 -25.30 6.77
N ALA A 56 -4.54 -23.96 6.76
CA ALA A 56 -4.31 -23.18 5.55
C ALA A 56 -2.85 -23.34 5.11
N VAL A 57 -2.64 -23.96 3.95
CA VAL A 57 -1.33 -24.09 3.32
C VAL A 57 -1.17 -22.97 2.30
N GLY A 58 -0.18 -22.11 2.51
CA GLY A 58 0.19 -21.07 1.54
C GLY A 58 1.08 -21.64 0.43
N ASN A 59 0.82 -21.23 -0.81
CA ASN A 59 1.74 -21.38 -1.94
C ASN A 59 2.84 -20.30 -1.91
N GLN A 60 3.87 -20.45 -2.73
CA GLN A 60 5.03 -19.54 -2.83
C GLN A 60 4.63 -18.06 -3.06
N ASP A 61 3.52 -17.80 -3.75
CA ASP A 61 3.02 -16.43 -4.02
C ASP A 61 2.11 -15.86 -2.92
N THR A 62 1.74 -16.67 -1.94
CA THR A 62 0.70 -16.30 -0.95
C THR A 62 1.15 -15.12 -0.11
N ALA A 63 2.43 -15.09 0.28
CA ALA A 63 3.01 -13.98 1.03
C ALA A 63 2.97 -12.68 0.21
N HIS A 64 3.40 -12.71 -1.06
CA HIS A 64 3.35 -11.55 -1.95
C HIS A 64 1.91 -11.03 -2.10
N ARG A 65 0.95 -11.93 -2.31
CA ARG A 65 -0.48 -11.58 -2.44
C ARG A 65 -1.03 -10.93 -1.18
N ILE A 66 -0.75 -11.50 -0.01
CA ILE A 66 -1.17 -10.99 1.29
C ILE A 66 -0.60 -9.58 1.51
N ILE A 67 0.68 -9.37 1.22
CA ILE A 67 1.35 -8.08 1.39
C ILE A 67 0.80 -7.02 0.43
N VAL A 68 0.60 -7.36 -0.86
CA VAL A 68 0.01 -6.43 -1.82
C VAL A 68 -1.39 -6.03 -1.36
N ALA A 69 -2.21 -7.00 -0.98
CA ALA A 69 -3.58 -6.72 -0.55
C ALA A 69 -3.62 -5.88 0.73
N SER A 70 -2.80 -6.21 1.73
CA SER A 70 -2.77 -5.47 2.99
C SER A 70 -2.28 -4.03 2.81
N LEU A 71 -1.20 -3.80 2.04
CA LEU A 71 -0.68 -2.47 1.75
C LEU A 71 -1.67 -1.63 0.93
N LEU A 72 -2.31 -2.24 -0.06
CA LEU A 72 -3.31 -1.58 -0.89
C LEU A 72 -4.49 -1.09 -0.04
N ILE A 73 -5.05 -1.97 0.79
CA ILE A 73 -6.21 -1.64 1.62
C ILE A 73 -5.83 -0.62 2.69
N ALA A 74 -4.69 -0.79 3.37
CA ALA A 74 -4.21 0.16 4.37
C ALA A 74 -4.00 1.55 3.76
N SER A 75 -3.37 1.62 2.59
CA SER A 75 -3.15 2.90 1.90
C SER A 75 -4.47 3.56 1.49
N LYS A 76 -5.44 2.80 0.96
CA LYS A 76 -6.77 3.32 0.61
C LYS A 76 -7.57 3.80 1.82
N PHE A 77 -7.55 3.03 2.92
CA PHE A 77 -8.36 3.32 4.11
C PHE A 77 -7.80 4.49 4.92
N LEU A 78 -6.46 4.62 4.99
CA LEU A 78 -5.82 5.72 5.70
C LEU A 78 -5.75 7.00 4.87
N HIS A 79 -6.02 6.96 3.56
CA HIS A 79 -6.06 8.16 2.75
C HIS A 79 -7.14 9.14 3.26
N GLY A 80 -6.78 10.41 3.44
CA GLY A 80 -7.68 11.43 4.00
C GLY A 80 -7.78 11.44 5.54
N THR A 81 -7.19 10.46 6.23
CA THR A 81 -6.98 10.55 7.68
C THR A 81 -5.73 11.37 7.99
N ARG A 82 -5.64 11.97 9.19
CA ARG A 82 -4.50 12.79 9.64
C ARG A 82 -3.14 12.05 9.53
N TRP A 83 -3.14 10.72 9.44
CA TRP A 83 -1.95 9.89 9.28
C TRP A 83 -1.42 9.79 7.84
N ALA A 84 -2.23 10.09 6.82
CA ALA A 84 -1.78 10.15 5.43
C ALA A 84 -1.19 11.53 5.05
N THR A 85 -1.51 12.58 5.81
CA THR A 85 -1.17 13.97 5.46
C THR A 85 0.29 14.35 5.74
N CYS A 86 1.07 13.54 6.46
CA CYS A 86 2.52 13.78 6.63
C CYS A 86 3.32 13.69 5.30
N GLN A 87 2.67 13.36 4.18
CA GLN A 87 3.25 13.32 2.83
C GLN A 87 3.07 14.63 2.05
N GLN A 88 2.38 15.63 2.61
CA GLN A 88 2.34 16.98 2.04
C GLN A 88 3.43 17.82 2.71
N GLN A 89 4.34 18.34 1.91
CA GLN A 89 5.32 19.34 2.34
C GLN A 89 4.61 20.46 3.12
N PRO A 90 5.24 21.06 4.15
CA PRO A 90 4.71 22.28 4.74
C PRO A 90 4.46 23.32 3.64
N PRO A 91 3.50 24.25 3.82
CA PRO A 91 3.36 25.38 2.92
C PRO A 91 4.75 26.01 2.80
N LYS A 92 5.23 26.19 1.57
CA LYS A 92 6.39 27.05 1.35
C LYS A 92 5.97 28.42 1.87
N GLU A 93 6.47 28.79 3.04
CA GLU A 93 6.37 30.16 3.52
C GLU A 93 7.05 31.02 2.47
N ASN A 94 6.25 31.82 1.77
CA ASN A 94 6.72 32.86 0.87
C ASN A 94 7.57 33.84 1.70
N SER A 95 8.89 33.68 1.71
CA SER A 95 9.79 34.79 1.97
C SER A 95 9.84 35.64 0.71
N ASN A 96 8.89 36.59 0.64
CA ASN A 96 9.01 37.75 -0.25
C ASN A 96 10.29 38.51 0.12
N SER A 97 11.24 38.58 -0.80
CA SER A 97 12.06 39.76 -1.01
C SER A 97 12.06 40.03 -2.51
N GLN A 98 11.35 41.10 -2.87
CA GLN A 98 11.26 41.71 -4.20
C GLN A 98 12.65 42.02 -4.75
N ASP A 99 12.82 41.87 -6.07
CA ASP A 99 13.34 42.91 -6.95
C ASP A 99 12.93 42.56 -8.40
N GLU A 100 12.60 43.61 -9.14
CA GLU A 100 11.83 43.67 -10.39
C GLU A 100 12.69 43.38 -11.63
N ASP A 101 12.10 42.86 -12.72
CA ASP A 101 12.26 43.33 -14.12
C ASP A 101 11.61 42.33 -15.13
N GLU A 102 10.78 42.89 -16.02
CA GLU A 102 9.97 42.26 -17.08
C GLU A 102 10.88 41.85 -18.28
N ASP A 103 10.70 40.72 -18.98
CA ASP A 103 9.89 40.60 -20.20
C ASP A 103 9.96 39.16 -20.80
N GLU A 104 8.93 38.81 -21.57
CA GLU A 104 8.74 37.67 -22.50
C GLU A 104 8.12 36.36 -21.99
N GLU A 105 6.79 36.36 -22.15
CA GLU A 105 5.80 35.29 -22.18
C GLU A 105 6.10 34.21 -23.25
N VAL A 106 6.38 32.98 -22.81
CA VAL A 106 5.91 31.77 -23.50
C VAL A 106 5.31 30.83 -22.47
N ASP A 107 3.98 30.79 -22.48
CA ASP A 107 3.13 29.92 -21.67
C ASP A 107 3.39 28.44 -21.98
N LEU A 108 4.33 27.84 -21.24
CA LEU A 108 4.32 26.41 -20.95
C LEU A 108 4.24 26.23 -19.43
N ARG A 109 3.15 26.74 -18.84
CA ARG A 109 2.53 26.05 -17.71
C ARG A 109 2.08 24.69 -18.22
N LEU A 110 3.01 23.73 -18.25
CA LEU A 110 2.66 22.32 -18.16
C LEU A 110 1.83 22.22 -16.89
N CYS A 111 0.52 22.12 -17.07
CA CYS A 111 -0.46 21.95 -16.02
C CYS A 111 0.10 20.93 -15.03
N ALA A 112 0.56 21.40 -13.87
CA ALA A 112 0.73 20.50 -12.75
C ALA A 112 -0.67 19.93 -12.54
N ASP A 113 -0.87 18.66 -12.93
CA ASP A 113 -2.02 17.85 -12.59
C ASP A 113 -2.09 17.74 -11.05
N GLU A 114 -2.46 18.83 -10.38
CA GLU A 114 -2.65 18.99 -8.94
C GLU A 114 -3.94 18.30 -8.45
N ASP A 115 -4.61 17.54 -9.32
CA ASP A 115 -5.76 16.70 -8.99
C ASP A 115 -5.53 15.22 -9.29
N LYS A 116 -4.26 14.79 -9.45
CA LYS A 116 -4.00 13.35 -9.61
C LYS A 116 -4.02 12.68 -8.24
N PRO A 117 -4.98 11.77 -7.96
CA PRO A 117 -5.09 11.13 -6.66
C PRO A 117 -3.76 10.47 -6.28
N CYS A 118 -3.12 11.00 -5.24
CA CYS A 118 -1.83 10.56 -4.75
C CYS A 118 -1.91 9.25 -3.95
N TRP A 119 -3.13 8.77 -3.66
CA TRP A 119 -3.38 7.50 -3.03
C TRP A 119 -3.17 6.30 -3.95
N LEU A 120 -2.91 5.16 -3.32
CA LEU A 120 -2.62 3.92 -4.02
C LEU A 120 -3.92 3.31 -4.57
N THR A 121 -4.13 3.45 -5.88
CA THR A 121 -5.23 2.80 -6.58
C THR A 121 -4.83 1.39 -7.04
N ASN A 122 -5.79 0.55 -7.40
CA ASN A 122 -5.53 -0.80 -7.90
C ASN A 122 -4.73 -0.78 -9.21
N CYS A 123 -5.02 0.19 -10.07
CA CYS A 123 -4.28 0.42 -11.32
C CYS A 123 -2.81 0.76 -11.02
N ARG A 124 -2.58 1.68 -10.08
CA ARG A 124 -1.23 2.06 -9.67
C ARG A 124 -0.49 0.90 -9.02
N MET A 125 -1.15 0.12 -8.15
CA MET A 125 -0.56 -1.05 -7.52
C MET A 125 -0.20 -2.14 -8.54
N ALA A 126 -1.06 -2.39 -9.54
CA ALA A 126 -0.75 -3.31 -10.64
C ALA A 126 0.50 -2.87 -11.42
N GLY A 127 0.60 -1.57 -11.72
CA GLY A 127 1.78 -0.97 -12.37
C GLY A 127 3.06 -1.12 -11.55
N ILE A 128 3.01 -0.88 -10.24
CA ILE A 128 4.15 -1.03 -9.32
C ILE A 128 4.60 -2.49 -9.22
N CYS A 129 3.64 -3.40 -9.06
CA CYS A 129 3.93 -4.82 -8.91
C CYS A 129 4.54 -5.41 -10.19
N GLY A 130 4.03 -5.04 -11.37
CA GLY A 130 4.46 -5.56 -12.68
C GLY A 130 4.15 -7.05 -12.93
N MET A 131 3.89 -7.82 -11.87
CA MET A 131 3.55 -9.25 -11.93
C MET A 131 2.04 -9.54 -11.81
N TYR A 132 1.24 -8.59 -11.34
CA TYR A 132 -0.20 -8.72 -11.23
C TYR A 132 -0.89 -7.81 -12.24
N SER A 133 -1.85 -8.35 -12.97
CA SER A 133 -2.79 -7.56 -13.76
C SER A 133 -3.73 -6.77 -12.85
N LEU A 134 -4.35 -5.72 -13.39
CA LEU A 134 -5.38 -4.96 -12.67
C LEU A 134 -6.51 -5.86 -12.16
N GLU A 135 -6.95 -6.84 -12.96
CA GLU A 135 -7.98 -7.78 -12.55
C GLU A 135 -7.53 -8.62 -11.34
N GLN A 136 -6.28 -9.11 -11.35
CA GLN A 136 -5.72 -9.85 -10.22
C GLN A 136 -5.62 -8.97 -8.98
N VAL A 137 -5.20 -7.71 -9.09
CA VAL A 137 -5.16 -6.78 -7.96
C VAL A 137 -6.57 -6.52 -7.41
N ASN A 138 -7.57 -6.35 -8.27
CA ASN A 138 -8.98 -6.22 -7.86
C ASN A 138 -9.48 -7.46 -7.11
N GLN A 139 -9.12 -8.65 -7.60
CA GLN A 139 -9.46 -9.91 -6.93
C GLN A 139 -8.77 -10.04 -5.57
N LEU A 140 -7.48 -9.66 -5.49
CA LEU A 140 -6.72 -9.64 -4.23
C LEU A 140 -7.37 -8.74 -3.19
N GLU A 141 -7.70 -7.50 -3.56
CA GLU A 141 -8.39 -6.57 -2.66
C GLU A 141 -9.70 -7.17 -2.12
N ARG A 142 -10.58 -7.66 -3.00
CA ARG A 142 -11.88 -8.22 -2.59
C ARG A 142 -11.72 -9.46 -1.71
N SER A 143 -10.83 -10.37 -2.09
CA SER A 143 -10.59 -11.60 -1.32
C SER A 143 -10.03 -11.29 0.07
N PHE A 144 -9.13 -10.32 0.18
CA PHE A 144 -8.53 -9.94 1.44
C PHE A 144 -9.51 -9.20 2.34
N LEU A 145 -10.31 -8.27 1.81
CA LEU A 145 -11.38 -7.60 2.57
C LEU A 145 -12.37 -8.60 3.16
N ASN A 146 -12.75 -9.61 2.37
CA ASN A 146 -13.62 -10.69 2.85
C ASN A 146 -12.93 -11.51 3.95
N LEU A 147 -11.63 -11.77 3.81
CA LEU A 147 -10.85 -12.54 4.79
C LEU A 147 -10.72 -11.82 6.14
N ILE A 148 -10.48 -10.50 6.13
CA ILE A 148 -10.46 -9.69 7.36
C ILE A 148 -11.88 -9.29 7.82
N GLN A 149 -12.93 -9.85 7.21
CA GLN A 149 -14.34 -9.56 7.51
C GLN A 149 -14.66 -8.06 7.48
N HIS A 150 -14.05 -7.31 6.56
CA HIS A 150 -14.19 -5.85 6.44
C HIS A 150 -13.81 -5.08 7.73
N ARG A 151 -13.04 -5.68 8.63
CA ARG A 151 -12.47 -5.00 9.80
C ARG A 151 -11.28 -4.16 9.35
N CYS A 152 -11.55 -3.01 8.75
CA CYS A 152 -10.53 -2.05 8.33
C CYS A 152 -10.24 -0.98 9.39
N TRP A 153 -11.14 -0.78 10.36
CA TRP A 153 -10.92 0.16 11.44
C TRP A 153 -9.75 -0.29 12.32
N VAL A 154 -8.81 0.63 12.59
CA VAL A 154 -7.68 0.46 13.51
C VAL A 154 -7.60 1.75 14.32
N ASP A 155 -7.67 1.63 15.64
CA ASP A 155 -7.54 2.78 16.53
C ASP A 155 -6.08 3.03 16.94
N ALA A 156 -5.80 4.21 17.50
CA ALA A 156 -4.46 4.58 17.93
C ALA A 156 -3.92 3.69 19.07
N GLY A 157 -4.80 3.14 19.91
CA GLY A 157 -4.44 2.21 20.98
C GLY A 157 -3.99 0.86 20.43
N GLU A 158 -4.65 0.36 19.38
CA GLU A 158 -4.27 -0.87 18.67
C GLU A 158 -2.92 -0.70 17.97
N VAL A 159 -2.69 0.43 17.30
CA VAL A 159 -1.37 0.76 16.73
C VAL A 159 -0.30 0.78 17.81
N GLN A 160 -0.55 1.45 18.93
CA GLN A 160 0.40 1.54 20.03
C GLN A 160 0.67 0.17 20.67
N ALA A 161 -0.37 -0.63 20.88
CA ALA A 161 -0.25 -1.98 21.42
C ALA A 161 0.57 -2.87 20.48
N TYR A 162 0.35 -2.76 19.17
CA TYR A 162 1.13 -3.46 18.15
C TYR A 162 2.60 -3.08 18.20
N LEU A 163 2.90 -1.77 18.22
CA LEU A 163 4.27 -1.26 18.29
C LEU A 163 5.00 -1.67 19.57
N ILE A 164 4.31 -1.67 20.71
CA ILE A 164 4.90 -2.12 21.98
C ILE A 164 5.21 -3.63 21.92
N ARG A 165 4.27 -4.42 21.40
CA ARG A 165 4.42 -5.88 21.29
C ARG A 165 5.57 -6.28 20.38
N HIS A 166 5.72 -5.60 19.25
CA HIS A 166 6.73 -5.90 18.22
C HIS A 166 7.93 -4.95 18.24
N ARG A 167 8.14 -4.21 19.33
CA ARG A 167 9.19 -3.18 19.42
C ARG A 167 10.58 -3.73 19.09
N GLN A 168 10.89 -4.95 19.51
CA GLN A 168 12.19 -5.57 19.28
C GLN A 168 12.37 -5.99 17.81
N ASP A 169 11.31 -6.47 17.16
CA ASP A 169 11.33 -6.88 15.75
C ASP A 169 11.44 -5.68 14.79
N LEU A 170 10.97 -4.50 15.20
CA LEU A 170 10.98 -3.28 14.41
C LEU A 170 12.27 -2.44 14.57
N LEU A 171 13.19 -2.83 15.44
CA LEU A 171 14.47 -2.15 15.67
C LEU A 171 15.63 -2.75 14.84
N LEU A 172 15.33 -3.62 13.88
CA LEU A 172 16.29 -4.25 12.96
C LEU A 172 16.83 -3.28 11.89
#